data_AF-A0A511YE69-F1
#
_entry.id   AF-A0A511YE69-F1
#
_cell.length_a   1.000
_cell.length_b   1.000
_cell.length_c   1.000
_cell.angle_alpha   90.00
_cell.angle_beta   90.00
_cell.angle_gamma   90.00
#
_symmetry.space_group_name_H-M   'P 1'
#
loop_
_entity.id
_entity.type
_entity.pdbx_description
1 polymer ?
#
loop_
_entity_poly.entity_id
_entity_poly.type
_entity_poly.pdbx_seq_one_letter_code
_entity_poly.pdbx_strand_id
1 'polypeptide(L)'
;MLKTNLISTFLYLIIKYIFFFFLLAFIGDRFKNIVLDNAGTSSEVSKLTLNYILFVSIYTIPLILVLILPLYFIFKINKGIYFLLSVILFFTMEYFTYTYLYSPSDKTLGIYNIIISVVLLWVFFYKSIRLKFS
;
A
#
# COMPACT_ATOMS: atom_id res chain seq x y z
N MET A 1 -12.19 11.97 8.15
CA MET A 1 -12.56 10.54 8.21
C MET A 1 -13.52 10.26 7.10
N LEU A 2 -13.20 9.28 6.26
CA LEU A 2 -13.99 8.98 5.08
C LEU A 2 -15.16 8.06 5.42
N LYS A 3 -16.27 8.25 4.68
CA LYS A 3 -17.39 7.31 4.71
C LYS A 3 -16.99 6.04 3.95
N THR A 4 -17.39 4.87 4.42
CA THR A 4 -17.12 3.60 3.72
C THR A 4 -17.95 3.52 2.44
N ASN A 5 -17.34 3.90 1.32
CA ASN A 5 -17.85 3.71 -0.04
C ASN A 5 -16.69 3.28 -0.96
N LEU A 6 -17.02 2.88 -2.19
CA LEU A 6 -16.03 2.36 -3.13
C LEU A 6 -14.95 3.41 -3.45
N ILE A 7 -15.34 4.67 -3.64
CA ILE A 7 -14.43 5.79 -3.92
C ILE A 7 -13.44 6.00 -2.77
N SER A 8 -13.91 6.00 -1.53
CA SER A 8 -13.04 6.18 -0.35
C SER A 8 -12.11 5.00 -0.17
N THR A 9 -12.55 3.79 -0.51
CA THR A 9 -11.72 2.57 -0.49
C THR A 9 -10.62 2.66 -1.56
N PHE A 10 -10.97 3.10 -2.77
CA PHE A 10 -10.03 3.37 -3.85
C PHE A 10 -8.98 4.42 -3.46
N LEU A 11 -9.43 5.57 -2.94
CA LEU A 11 -8.54 6.65 -2.49
C LEU A 11 -7.61 6.19 -1.37
N TYR A 12 -8.11 5.40 -0.42
CA TYR A 12 -7.28 4.79 0.62
C TYR A 12 -6.16 3.93 0.01
N LEU A 13 -6.49 3.06 -0.96
CA LEU A 13 -5.47 2.21 -1.59
C LEU A 13 -4.45 3.02 -2.38
N ILE A 14 -4.87 4.06 -3.13
CA ILE A 14 -3.94 4.98 -3.82
C ILE A 14 -2.97 5.58 -2.82
N ILE A 15 -3.48 6.22 -1.76
CA ILE A 15 -2.66 6.94 -0.78
C ILE A 15 -1.72 5.97 -0.08
N LYS A 16 -2.23 4.80 0.33
CA LYS A 16 -1.42 3.75 0.94
C LYS A 16 -0.24 3.37 0.06
N TYR A 17 -0.47 3.08 -1.21
CA TYR A 17 0.61 2.66 -2.09
C TYR A 17 1.59 3.80 -2.38
N ILE A 18 1.12 5.04 -2.55
CA ILE A 18 2.03 6.19 -2.67
C ILE A 18 2.95 6.30 -1.45
N PHE A 19 2.40 6.21 -0.24
CA PHE A 19 3.20 6.25 1.00
C PHE A 19 4.17 5.06 1.08
N PHE A 20 3.70 3.85 0.78
CA PHE A 20 4.53 2.66 0.81
C PHE A 20 5.70 2.73 -0.17
N PHE A 21 5.45 3.12 -1.42
CA PHE A 21 6.50 3.22 -2.43
C PHE A 21 7.44 4.39 -2.19
N PHE A 22 6.96 5.49 -1.60
CA PHE A 22 7.82 6.56 -1.15
C PHE A 22 8.82 6.05 -0.12
N LEU A 23 8.37 5.33 0.92
CA LEU A 23 9.29 4.73 1.89
C LEU A 23 10.22 3.69 1.25
N LEU A 24 9.69 2.87 0.34
CA LEU A 24 10.48 1.87 -0.40
C LEU A 24 11.65 2.51 -1.16
N ALA A 25 11.48 3.71 -1.68
CA ALA A 25 12.54 4.41 -2.41
C ALA A 25 13.77 4.66 -1.53
N PHE A 26 13.58 4.90 -0.22
CA PHE A 26 14.66 5.18 0.72
C PHE A 26 15.16 3.95 1.49
N ILE A 27 14.35 2.88 1.57
CA ILE A 27 14.77 1.65 2.23
C ILE A 27 15.80 0.89 1.37
N GLY A 28 16.93 0.54 1.97
CA GLY A 28 17.98 -0.25 1.32
C GLY A 28 18.62 0.48 0.13
N ASP A 29 18.68 1.81 0.18
CA ASP A 29 19.30 2.67 -0.85
C ASP A 29 18.76 2.45 -2.28
N ARG A 30 17.53 1.94 -2.43
CA ARG A 30 16.96 1.59 -3.75
C ARG A 30 16.95 2.77 -4.70
N PHE A 31 16.51 3.95 -4.26
CA PHE A 31 16.51 5.14 -5.10
C PHE A 31 17.92 5.55 -5.49
N LYS A 32 18.88 5.49 -4.54
CA LYS A 32 20.28 5.79 -4.83
C LYS A 32 20.84 4.83 -5.88
N ASN A 33 20.69 3.53 -5.67
CA ASN A 33 21.21 2.49 -6.57
C ASN A 33 20.59 2.55 -7.96
N ILE A 34 19.32 2.93 -8.09
CA ILE A 34 18.60 2.95 -9.37
C ILE A 34 18.78 4.29 -10.09
N VAL A 35 18.79 5.40 -9.35
CA VAL A 35 18.77 6.76 -9.91
C VAL A 35 20.13 7.45 -9.77
N LEU A 36 20.64 7.58 -8.55
CA LEU A 36 21.83 8.41 -8.28
C LEU A 36 23.11 7.77 -8.81
N ASP A 37 23.31 6.48 -8.58
CA ASP A 37 24.53 5.76 -8.97
C ASP A 37 24.61 5.51 -10.49
N ASN A 38 23.47 5.61 -11.20
CA ASN A 38 23.38 5.44 -12.66
C ASN A 38 23.28 6.75 -13.44
N ALA A 39 23.25 7.91 -12.76
CA ALA A 39 23.18 9.20 -13.42
C ALA A 39 24.58 9.82 -13.52
N GLY A 40 25.05 10.09 -14.74
CA GLY A 40 26.26 10.87 -14.99
C GLY A 40 26.02 12.39 -15.01
N THR A 41 24.77 12.84 -15.16
CA THR A 41 24.39 14.25 -15.20
C THR A 41 23.09 14.56 -14.43
N SER A 42 22.87 15.83 -14.10
CA SER A 42 21.63 16.28 -13.45
C SER A 42 20.35 16.05 -14.30
N SER A 43 20.49 16.11 -15.62
CA SER A 43 19.41 15.78 -16.56
C SER A 43 19.03 14.30 -16.48
N GLU A 44 20.04 13.43 -16.37
CA GLU A 44 19.82 11.98 -16.20
C GLU A 44 19.19 11.64 -14.86
N VAL A 45 19.57 12.33 -13.76
CA VAL A 45 18.90 12.18 -12.46
C VAL A 45 17.39 12.44 -12.61
N SER A 46 17.01 13.51 -13.28
CA SER A 46 15.60 13.86 -13.49
C SER A 46 14.87 12.78 -14.31
N LYS A 47 15.50 12.31 -15.41
CA LYS A 47 14.94 11.27 -16.26
C LYS A 47 14.76 9.94 -15.52
N LEU A 48 15.78 9.50 -14.79
CA LEU A 48 15.74 8.25 -14.02
C LEU A 48 14.74 8.32 -12.86
N THR A 49 14.63 9.49 -12.20
CA THR A 49 13.60 9.73 -11.17
C THR A 49 12.20 9.59 -11.74
N LEU A 50 11.91 10.23 -12.88
CA LEU A 50 10.61 10.10 -13.55
C LEU A 50 10.32 8.66 -13.96
N ASN A 51 11.31 7.96 -14.52
CA ASN A 51 11.17 6.55 -14.88
C ASN A 51 10.86 5.67 -13.67
N TYR A 52 11.53 5.90 -12.54
CA TYR A 52 11.27 5.18 -11.29
C TYR A 52 9.83 5.42 -10.79
N ILE A 53 9.39 6.68 -10.76
CA ILE A 53 8.02 7.04 -10.35
C ILE A 53 6.98 6.39 -11.27
N LEU A 54 7.19 6.45 -12.60
CA LEU A 54 6.29 5.86 -13.58
C LEU A 54 6.24 4.33 -13.44
N PHE A 55 7.40 3.68 -13.32
CA PHE A 55 7.49 2.24 -13.11
C PHE A 55 6.66 1.83 -11.89
N VAL A 56 6.93 2.42 -10.74
CA VAL A 56 6.20 2.16 -9.49
C VAL A 56 4.69 2.40 -9.63
N SER A 57 4.31 3.53 -10.27
CA SER A 57 2.90 3.89 -10.45
C SER A 57 2.15 2.87 -11.30
N ILE A 58 2.77 2.36 -12.36
CA ILE A 58 2.17 1.33 -13.23
C ILE A 58 1.96 0.02 -12.45
N TYR A 59 2.93 -0.43 -11.67
CA TYR A 59 2.81 -1.64 -10.84
C TYR A 59 1.76 -1.51 -9.73
N THR A 60 1.43 -0.29 -9.33
CA THR A 60 0.40 -0.02 -8.33
C THR A 60 -1.02 -0.29 -8.87
N ILE A 61 -1.25 -0.05 -10.17
CA ILE A 61 -2.58 -0.19 -10.79
C ILE A 61 -3.19 -1.59 -10.59
N PRO A 62 -2.52 -2.70 -10.96
CA PRO A 62 -3.10 -4.03 -10.78
C PRO A 62 -3.34 -4.36 -9.30
N LEU A 63 -2.47 -3.90 -8.39
CA LEU A 63 -2.65 -4.10 -6.95
C LEU A 63 -3.93 -3.42 -6.44
N ILE A 64 -4.18 -2.17 -6.85
CA ILE A 64 -5.40 -1.45 -6.49
C ILE A 64 -6.64 -2.16 -7.05
N LEU A 65 -6.61 -2.54 -8.33
CA LEU A 65 -7.75 -3.17 -9.00
C LEU A 65 -8.13 -4.51 -8.35
N VAL A 66 -7.15 -5.31 -7.92
CA VAL A 66 -7.41 -6.60 -7.25
C VAL A 66 -7.90 -6.39 -5.82
N LEU A 67 -7.34 -5.42 -5.09
CA LEU A 67 -7.59 -5.29 -3.65
C LEU A 67 -8.78 -4.39 -3.29
N ILE A 68 -9.26 -3.55 -4.22
CA ILE A 68 -10.37 -2.63 -3.95
C ILE A 68 -11.66 -3.37 -3.56
N LEU A 69 -12.03 -4.41 -4.30
CA LEU A 69 -13.28 -5.13 -4.06
C LEU A 69 -13.25 -5.90 -2.75
N PRO A 70 -12.23 -6.75 -2.46
CA PRO A 70 -12.14 -7.43 -1.17
C PRO A 70 -12.21 -6.45 0.00
N LEU A 71 -11.44 -5.36 -0.05
CA LEU A 71 -11.42 -4.38 1.04
C LEU A 71 -12.77 -3.66 1.20
N TYR A 72 -13.42 -3.29 0.10
CA TYR A 72 -14.74 -2.68 0.13
C TYR A 72 -15.78 -3.60 0.80
N PHE A 73 -15.77 -4.90 0.47
CA PHE A 73 -16.67 -5.87 1.10
C PHE A 73 -16.35 -6.10 2.58
N ILE A 74 -15.07 -6.08 2.97
CA ILE A 74 -14.67 -6.14 4.37
C ILE A 74 -15.30 -4.97 5.14
N PHE A 75 -15.27 -3.74 4.60
CA PHE A 75 -15.91 -2.59 5.24
C PHE A 75 -17.44 -2.72 5.38
N LYS A 76 -18.11 -3.58 4.61
CA LYS A 76 -19.55 -3.84 4.73
C LYS A 76 -19.92 -4.82 5.85
N ILE A 77 -18.94 -5.49 6.47
CA ILE A 77 -19.20 -6.40 7.59
C ILE A 77 -19.64 -5.60 8.82
N ASN A 78 -20.84 -5.87 9.33
CA ASN A 78 -21.41 -5.12 10.46
C ASN A 78 -20.84 -5.55 11.82
N LYS A 79 -20.63 -6.85 12.01
CA LYS A 79 -20.14 -7.41 13.28
C LYS A 79 -18.63 -7.18 13.41
N GLY A 80 -18.22 -6.49 14.47
CA GLY A 80 -16.82 -6.12 14.71
C GLY A 80 -15.83 -7.29 14.68
N ILE A 81 -16.16 -8.43 15.29
CA ILE A 81 -15.27 -9.60 15.31
C ILE A 81 -15.00 -10.15 13.90
N TYR A 82 -16.03 -10.27 13.06
CA TYR A 82 -15.87 -10.74 11.69
C TYR A 82 -15.12 -9.71 10.84
N PHE A 83 -15.37 -8.41 11.06
CA PHE A 83 -14.60 -7.35 10.42
C PHE A 83 -13.11 -7.46 10.75
N LEU A 84 -12.77 -7.61 12.04
CA LEU A 84 -11.38 -7.73 12.50
C LEU A 84 -10.68 -8.93 11.87
N LEU A 85 -11.31 -10.11 11.90
CA LEU A 85 -10.77 -11.33 11.32
C LEU A 85 -10.55 -11.19 9.81
N SER A 86 -11.48 -10.57 9.08
CA SER A 86 -11.32 -10.34 7.65
C SER A 86 -10.23 -9.32 7.32
N VAL A 87 -10.03 -8.28 8.14
CA VAL A 87 -8.91 -7.34 7.98
C VAL A 87 -7.57 -8.04 8.21
N ILE A 88 -7.46 -8.87 9.27
CA ILE A 88 -6.24 -9.65 9.53
C ILE A 88 -5.94 -10.58 8.36
N LEU A 89 -6.95 -11.30 7.88
CA LEU A 89 -6.80 -12.20 6.73
C LEU A 89 -6.37 -11.43 5.47
N PHE A 90 -6.98 -10.28 5.20
CA PHE A 90 -6.65 -9.43 4.06
C PHE A 90 -5.19 -8.95 4.10
N PHE A 91 -4.71 -8.44 5.23
CA PHE A 91 -3.30 -8.03 5.35
C PHE A 91 -2.33 -9.21 5.35
N THR A 92 -2.75 -10.37 5.83
CA THR A 92 -1.95 -11.60 5.72
C THR A 92 -1.77 -12.01 4.26
N MET A 93 -2.87 -12.07 3.49
CA MET A 93 -2.82 -12.36 2.05
C MET A 93 -1.97 -11.34 1.30
N GLU A 94 -2.11 -10.06 1.63
CA GLU A 94 -1.32 -9.01 1.03
C GLU A 94 0.17 -9.15 1.36
N TYR A 95 0.52 -9.47 2.60
CA TYR A 95 1.90 -9.73 3.01
C TYR A 95 2.52 -10.86 2.19
N PHE A 96 1.80 -11.98 2.04
CA PHE A 96 2.28 -13.10 1.23
C PHE A 96 2.41 -12.72 -0.25
N THR A 97 1.40 -12.03 -0.80
CA THR A 97 1.41 -11.57 -2.19
C THR A 97 2.63 -10.69 -2.45
N TYR A 98 2.88 -9.71 -1.58
CA TYR A 98 3.99 -8.79 -1.75
C TYR A 98 5.35 -9.46 -1.52
N THR A 99 5.48 -10.20 -0.42
CA THR A 99 6.76 -10.81 -0.01
C THR A 99 7.21 -11.87 -1.01
N TYR A 100 6.32 -12.71 -1.54
CA TYR A 100 6.72 -13.81 -2.40
C TYR A 100 6.68 -13.48 -3.89
N LEU A 101 5.77 -12.59 -4.34
CA LEU A 101 5.67 -12.26 -5.77
C LEU A 101 6.47 -11.03 -6.18
N TYR A 102 6.62 -10.03 -5.28
CA TYR A 102 7.20 -8.73 -5.63
C TYR A 102 8.55 -8.46 -4.96
N SER A 103 8.81 -9.03 -3.77
CA SER A 103 10.06 -8.82 -3.04
C SER A 103 10.58 -10.07 -2.31
N PRO A 104 10.86 -11.18 -3.01
CA PRO A 104 11.32 -12.42 -2.39
C PRO A 104 12.67 -12.28 -1.67
N SER A 105 13.50 -11.32 -2.07
CA SER A 105 14.82 -11.08 -1.49
C SER A 105 14.80 -10.32 -0.16
N ASP A 106 13.74 -9.55 0.13
CA ASP A 106 13.64 -8.76 1.34
C ASP A 106 12.23 -8.82 1.93
N LYS A 107 12.10 -9.68 2.96
CA LYS A 107 10.85 -9.91 3.69
C LYS A 107 10.44 -8.76 4.60
N THR A 108 11.36 -7.84 4.92
CA THR A 108 11.06 -6.68 5.77
C THR A 108 10.11 -5.70 5.08
N LEU A 109 10.12 -5.67 3.74
CA LEU A 109 9.23 -4.84 2.94
C LEU A 109 7.76 -5.21 3.10
N GLY A 110 7.45 -6.50 3.23
CA GLY A 110 6.09 -6.94 3.57
C GLY A 110 5.62 -6.40 4.92
N ILE A 111 6.52 -6.33 5.91
CA ILE A 111 6.21 -5.81 7.24
C ILE A 111 5.91 -4.31 7.18
N TYR A 112 6.73 -3.54 6.46
CA TYR A 112 6.46 -2.11 6.25
C TYR A 112 5.11 -1.86 5.57
N ASN A 113 4.75 -2.69 4.58
CA ASN A 113 3.43 -2.59 3.93
C ASN A 113 2.29 -2.81 4.93
N ILE A 114 2.37 -3.83 5.79
CA ILE A 114 1.36 -4.07 6.84
C ILE A 114 1.25 -2.87 7.78
N ILE A 115 2.38 -2.38 8.30
CA ILE A 115 2.40 -1.27 9.27
C ILE A 115 1.72 -0.03 8.68
N ILE A 116 2.12 0.38 7.47
CA ILE A 116 1.52 1.53 6.79
C ILE A 116 0.03 1.30 6.56
N SER A 117 -0.35 0.08 6.15
CA SER A 117 -1.75 -0.26 5.92
C SER A 117 -2.60 -0.11 7.17
N VAL A 118 -2.15 -0.65 8.31
CA VAL A 118 -2.87 -0.56 9.57
C VAL A 118 -3.02 0.89 10.02
N VAL A 119 -1.92 1.66 9.98
CA VAL A 119 -1.92 3.07 10.37
C VAL A 119 -2.88 3.89 9.49
N LEU A 120 -2.79 3.76 8.17
CA LEU A 120 -3.65 4.50 7.26
C LEU A 120 -5.11 4.04 7.35
N LEU A 121 -5.37 2.74 7.53
CA LEU A 121 -6.73 2.23 7.69
C LEU A 121 -7.40 2.87 8.92
N TRP A 122 -6.64 3.00 10.01
CA TRP A 122 -7.09 3.70 11.21
C TRP A 122 -7.33 5.19 10.96
N VAL A 123 -6.36 5.90 10.36
CA VAL A 123 -6.47 7.34 10.09
C VAL A 123 -7.69 7.67 9.21
N PHE A 124 -7.90 6.89 8.15
CA PHE A 124 -8.97 7.16 7.19
C PHE A 124 -10.36 6.73 7.70
N PHE A 125 -10.45 5.58 8.39
CA PHE A 125 -11.72 4.92 8.70
C PHE A 125 -12.01 4.70 10.18
N TYR A 126 -11.25 5.26 11.13
CA TYR A 126 -11.47 5.03 12.58
C TYR A 126 -12.93 5.19 13.08
N LYS A 127 -13.72 6.14 12.57
CA LYS A 127 -15.14 6.33 12.92
C LYS A 127 -15.96 5.13 12.45
N SER A 128 -15.76 4.72 11.20
CA SER A 128 -16.43 3.55 10.63
C SER A 128 -16.01 2.24 11.30
N ILE A 129 -14.76 2.14 11.77
CA ILE A 129 -14.27 0.99 12.53
C ILE A 129 -14.91 0.98 13.92
N ARG A 130 -14.85 2.09 14.65
CA ARG A 130 -15.40 2.22 16.01
C ARG A 130 -16.87 1.85 16.08
N LEU A 131 -17.67 2.26 15.09
CA LEU A 131 -19.10 1.93 15.02
C LEU A 131 -19.40 0.43 14.90
N LYS A 132 -18.43 -0.42 14.54
CA LYS A 132 -18.62 -1.87 14.44
C LYS A 132 -18.45 -2.60 15.78
N PHE A 133 -17.91 -1.92 16.77
CA PHE A 133 -17.61 -2.44 18.11
C PHE A 133 -18.40 -1.70 19.21
N SER A 134 -19.30 -0.81 18.80
CA SER A 134 -20.28 -0.14 19.67
C SER A 134 -21.63 -0.80 19.50
#